data_AF-A0AAV3HEN2-F1
#
_entry.id   AF-A0AAV3HEN2-F1
#
_cell.length_a   1.000
_cell.length_b   1.000
_cell.length_c   1.000
_cell.angle_alpha   90.00
_cell.angle_beta   90.00
_cell.angle_gamma   90.00
#
_symmetry.space_group_name_H-M   'P 1'
#
loop_
_entity.id
_entity.type
_entity.pdbx_description
1 polymer ?
#
loop_
_entity_poly.entity_id
_entity_poly.type
_entity_poly.pdbx_seq_one_letter_code
_entity_poly.pdbx_strand_id
1 'polypeptide(L)'
;MQRAVIPLKGELTVGDDYTAGDFFDSVSFRGVQLASDDNMLPDSLKGFAPVVRGIAKSNAQITIKQNGYTIYQTYVSPGAFEISDIYSTSSSGDLLVEIKEADGSVNSYSVPFSSVPLLQRQGRIKYAVTLAKYRTNSNEQQESKFAQATLQWGGPWGTTWYGGGQYAEYYRAAMFGLGFNLGDFGAISFDVTQAKSTLADQSEHKGQSYRFLYAKTLNQLGTNFQLMGYRYSTSGFYTLSDTMYKHMDGYEFNDGDDEDTPMWSRYYNLFYTKRGKLQVNISQQLSEYGSFYLSGSQQTYWHTDQQDRLLQFGYNTQIKDLSLGISWNYSKSRGQPDADQVFALNFSLPLNLLLSRSNDSYTSKKNYAWMTSNTSIDNEGHTTQNLGLTETLLDDGNLSYSVQQGYNSEGKTANGSASMDYKGVFADARVGYNYSDNGSQQQLNYALSGSLVAHSQGITLGQSLGETNVLIAAPGAENTRVANSTGLKTDWRGYTVVPYATSYRENRIALDAASLKRNVDLENAVVNVVPTKGALVLAEFNAHAGARVLMKTSKQGISLRFGAIATLDGVQTNSGIIDDDGSLYMAGLPAKGTITVRWGEAPDQICHISYELTEQQINSAITRMDAICR
;
A
#
# COMPACT_ATOMS: atom_id res chain seq x y z
N MET A 1 -17.04 -11.70 -7.35
CA MET A 1 -17.32 -11.97 -5.93
C MET A 1 -16.06 -12.53 -5.31
N GLN A 2 -15.63 -12.01 -4.16
CA GLN A 2 -14.48 -12.53 -3.41
C GLN A 2 -14.95 -12.83 -1.98
N ARG A 3 -14.38 -13.89 -1.37
CA ARG A 3 -14.68 -14.27 0.01
C ARG A 3 -13.46 -14.89 0.68
N ALA A 4 -13.10 -14.36 1.85
CA ALA A 4 -12.09 -14.95 2.70
C ALA A 4 -12.53 -16.34 3.24
N VAL A 5 -11.64 -17.32 3.15
CA VAL A 5 -11.77 -18.68 3.70
C VAL A 5 -10.74 -18.84 4.81
N ILE A 6 -11.08 -18.32 5.99
CA ILE A 6 -10.19 -18.19 7.15
C ILE A 6 -9.48 -19.50 7.53
N PRO A 7 -10.14 -20.69 7.58
CA PRO A 7 -9.48 -21.93 7.96
C PRO A 7 -8.34 -22.36 7.02
N LEU A 8 -8.40 -21.94 5.76
CA LEU A 8 -7.38 -22.23 4.75
C LEU A 8 -6.37 -21.09 4.56
N LYS A 9 -6.54 -19.98 5.28
CA LYS A 9 -5.78 -18.73 5.08
C LYS A 9 -5.75 -18.30 3.60
N GLY A 10 -6.90 -18.43 2.95
CA GLY A 10 -7.04 -18.17 1.51
C GLY A 10 -8.29 -17.38 1.16
N GLU A 11 -8.40 -17.01 -0.10
CA GLU A 11 -9.49 -16.26 -0.69
C GLU A 11 -10.11 -17.07 -1.84
N LEU A 12 -11.43 -17.14 -1.83
CA LEU A 12 -12.24 -17.71 -2.91
C LEU A 12 -12.75 -16.57 -3.79
N THR A 13 -12.29 -16.51 -5.03
CA THR A 13 -12.80 -15.61 -6.06
C THR A 13 -13.73 -16.36 -7.01
N VAL A 14 -14.89 -15.76 -7.31
CA VAL A 14 -15.85 -16.22 -8.32
C VAL A 14 -16.19 -15.05 -9.24
N GLY A 15 -15.94 -15.19 -10.52
CA GLY A 15 -16.13 -14.15 -11.54
C GLY A 15 -14.83 -13.83 -12.25
N ASP A 16 -14.62 -12.54 -12.53
CA ASP A 16 -13.47 -12.05 -13.29
C ASP A 16 -12.29 -11.76 -12.38
N ASP A 17 -11.13 -12.31 -12.71
CA ASP A 17 -9.88 -12.06 -11.99
C ASP A 17 -8.66 -12.44 -12.85
N TYR A 18 -7.47 -12.40 -12.27
CA TYR A 18 -6.21 -12.77 -12.91
C TYR A 18 -5.46 -13.84 -12.10
N THR A 19 -4.75 -14.74 -12.78
CA THR A 19 -3.83 -15.66 -12.08
C THR A 19 -2.53 -14.93 -11.68
N ALA A 20 -1.90 -15.34 -10.58
CA ALA A 20 -0.57 -14.85 -10.22
C ALA A 20 0.48 -15.18 -11.29
N GLY A 21 1.38 -14.24 -11.55
CA GLY A 21 2.47 -14.34 -12.54
C GLY A 21 3.78 -14.94 -12.02
N ASP A 22 3.77 -15.57 -10.84
CA ASP A 22 4.98 -16.06 -10.17
C ASP A 22 5.63 -17.24 -10.92
N PHE A 23 4.81 -18.07 -11.55
CA PHE A 23 5.17 -19.40 -12.06
C PHE A 23 4.90 -19.54 -13.56
N PHE A 24 3.64 -19.38 -13.93
CA PHE A 24 3.20 -19.24 -15.32
C PHE A 24 2.92 -17.76 -15.58
N ASP A 25 2.83 -17.39 -16.86
CA ASP A 25 2.45 -16.02 -17.23
C ASP A 25 1.02 -15.75 -16.72
N SER A 26 0.77 -14.52 -16.24
CA SER A 26 -0.53 -14.13 -15.70
C SER A 26 -1.58 -14.13 -16.81
N VAL A 27 -2.72 -14.79 -16.59
CA VAL A 27 -3.84 -14.81 -17.52
C VAL A 27 -5.08 -14.23 -16.86
N SER A 28 -5.84 -13.45 -17.63
CA SER A 28 -7.15 -12.98 -17.21
C SER A 28 -8.18 -14.09 -17.41
N PHE A 29 -9.10 -14.24 -16.47
CA PHE A 29 -10.05 -15.33 -16.50
C PHE A 29 -11.42 -14.93 -15.96
N ARG A 30 -12.44 -15.72 -16.34
CA ARG A 30 -13.77 -15.73 -15.73
C ARG A 30 -14.06 -17.13 -15.19
N GLY A 31 -14.17 -17.29 -13.87
CA GLY A 31 -14.34 -18.61 -13.25
C GLY A 31 -14.23 -18.61 -11.74
N VAL A 32 -13.65 -19.66 -11.19
CA VAL A 32 -13.46 -19.85 -9.75
C VAL A 32 -11.98 -20.01 -9.43
N GLN A 33 -11.47 -19.30 -8.44
CA GLN A 33 -10.13 -19.44 -7.91
C GLN A 33 -10.15 -19.54 -6.39
N LEU A 34 -9.37 -20.47 -5.84
CA LEU A 34 -9.04 -20.51 -4.41
C LEU A 34 -7.52 -20.36 -4.28
N ALA A 35 -7.07 -19.26 -3.66
CA ALA A 35 -5.66 -18.97 -3.49
C ALA A 35 -5.35 -18.59 -2.03
N SER A 36 -4.15 -18.90 -1.54
CA SER A 36 -3.68 -18.42 -0.24
C SER A 36 -3.50 -16.89 -0.27
N ASP A 37 -3.90 -16.20 0.80
CA ASP A 37 -3.77 -14.75 0.94
C ASP A 37 -2.69 -14.40 1.98
N ASP A 38 -1.59 -13.83 1.52
CA ASP A 38 -0.46 -13.43 2.35
C ASP A 38 -0.82 -12.33 3.36
N ASN A 39 -1.90 -11.57 3.12
CA ASN A 39 -2.34 -10.52 4.04
C ASN A 39 -2.92 -11.08 5.35
N MET A 40 -3.43 -12.32 5.33
CA MET A 40 -3.91 -13.00 6.54
C MET A 40 -2.78 -13.39 7.50
N LEU A 41 -1.53 -13.42 7.03
CA LEU A 41 -0.37 -13.65 7.87
C LEU A 41 0.06 -12.34 8.55
N PRO A 42 0.54 -12.35 9.81
CA PRO A 42 1.22 -11.21 10.42
C PRO A 42 2.34 -10.65 9.52
N ASP A 43 2.58 -9.34 9.57
CA ASP A 43 3.62 -8.71 8.72
C ASP A 43 5.02 -9.26 8.99
N SER A 44 5.26 -9.66 10.24
CA SER A 44 6.48 -10.34 10.66
C SER A 44 6.68 -11.70 10.00
N LEU A 45 5.65 -12.30 9.36
CA LEU A 45 5.70 -13.58 8.65
C LEU A 45 5.55 -13.45 7.12
N LYS A 46 5.36 -12.23 6.61
CA LYS A 46 5.31 -11.98 5.16
C LYS A 46 6.71 -12.06 4.54
N GLY A 47 6.75 -12.39 3.25
CA GLY A 47 8.01 -12.58 2.51
C GLY A 47 8.90 -13.70 3.05
N PHE A 48 10.12 -13.78 2.55
CA PHE A 48 11.16 -14.67 3.06
C PHE A 48 11.99 -13.94 4.12
N ALA A 49 12.22 -14.59 5.26
CA ALA A 49 13.26 -14.21 6.21
C ALA A 49 13.89 -15.52 6.74
N PRO A 50 15.21 -15.57 6.96
CA PRO A 50 15.85 -16.75 7.52
C PRO A 50 15.35 -16.99 8.95
N VAL A 51 15.23 -18.26 9.32
CA VAL A 51 14.91 -18.65 10.70
C VAL A 51 16.21 -18.68 11.51
N VAL A 52 16.26 -17.94 12.60
CA VAL A 52 17.44 -17.88 13.48
C VAL A 52 17.31 -18.97 14.54
N ARG A 53 18.30 -19.87 14.61
CA ARG A 53 18.35 -20.98 15.57
C ARG A 53 19.62 -20.88 16.41
N GLY A 54 19.52 -21.17 17.69
CA GLY A 54 20.66 -21.17 18.59
C GLY A 54 20.37 -21.89 19.91
N ILE A 55 21.35 -21.92 20.80
CA ILE A 55 21.23 -22.47 22.15
C ILE A 55 21.68 -21.40 23.14
N ALA A 56 20.82 -21.05 24.10
CA ALA A 56 21.13 -20.20 25.23
C ALA A 56 21.55 -21.08 26.42
N LYS A 57 22.65 -20.75 27.09
CA LYS A 57 23.14 -21.48 28.28
C LYS A 57 22.36 -21.10 29.55
N SER A 58 21.78 -19.90 29.57
CA SER A 58 21.06 -19.32 30.69
C SER A 58 19.83 -18.55 30.20
N ASN A 59 19.18 -17.77 31.09
CA ASN A 59 18.20 -16.77 30.65
C ASN A 59 18.95 -15.69 29.86
N ALA A 60 18.88 -15.77 28.53
CA ALA A 60 19.67 -14.94 27.64
C ALA A 60 18.82 -13.89 26.94
N GLN A 61 19.39 -12.70 26.74
CA GLN A 61 18.84 -11.67 25.88
C GLN A 61 19.37 -11.88 24.46
N ILE A 62 18.49 -12.07 23.50
CA ILE A 62 18.83 -12.16 22.09
C ILE A 62 18.58 -10.81 21.43
N THR A 63 19.61 -10.27 20.79
CA THR A 63 19.55 -9.04 20.02
C THR A 63 19.93 -9.35 18.58
N ILE A 64 19.05 -9.09 17.63
CA ILE A 64 19.33 -9.25 16.20
C ILE A 64 19.49 -7.86 15.61
N LYS A 65 20.65 -7.63 14.99
CA LYS A 65 21.00 -6.39 14.30
C LYS A 65 21.07 -6.63 12.80
N GLN A 66 20.69 -5.62 12.03
CA GLN A 66 20.84 -5.62 10.59
C GLN A 66 21.30 -4.24 10.16
N ASN A 67 22.37 -4.20 9.35
CA ASN A 67 23.05 -2.95 8.98
C ASN A 67 23.43 -2.07 10.20
N GLY A 68 23.80 -2.70 11.31
CA GLY A 68 24.19 -2.01 12.56
C GLY A 68 23.02 -1.60 13.48
N TYR A 69 21.77 -1.64 13.02
CA TYR A 69 20.59 -1.29 13.82
C TYR A 69 19.94 -2.52 14.44
N THR A 70 19.51 -2.44 15.70
CA THR A 70 18.72 -3.51 16.33
C THR A 70 17.33 -3.59 15.70
N ILE A 71 17.03 -4.72 15.07
CA ILE A 71 15.73 -4.98 14.42
C ILE A 71 14.84 -5.92 15.23
N TYR A 72 15.41 -6.69 16.15
CA TYR A 72 14.67 -7.63 17.00
C TYR A 72 15.40 -7.76 18.35
N GLN A 73 14.64 -7.81 19.44
CA GLN A 73 15.21 -8.02 20.77
C GLN A 73 14.20 -8.77 21.64
N THR A 74 14.61 -9.90 22.21
CA THR A 74 13.76 -10.71 23.10
C THR A 74 14.58 -11.41 24.18
N TYR A 75 13.92 -11.96 25.20
CA TYR A 75 14.54 -12.82 26.20
C TYR A 75 14.09 -14.27 26.00
N VAL A 76 15.02 -15.21 26.11
CA VAL A 76 14.74 -16.65 26.02
C VAL A 76 15.18 -17.37 27.29
N SER A 77 14.49 -18.45 27.61
CA SER A 77 14.89 -19.38 28.67
C SER A 77 16.12 -20.21 28.26
N PRO A 78 16.85 -20.82 29.21
CA PRO A 78 17.96 -21.71 28.92
C PRO A 78 17.51 -22.87 28.04
N GLY A 79 18.26 -23.16 26.98
CA GLY A 79 17.96 -24.21 26.01
C GLY A 79 18.01 -23.75 24.56
N ALA A 80 17.60 -24.64 23.65
CA ALA A 80 17.49 -24.32 22.24
C ALA A 80 16.34 -23.34 21.98
N PHE A 81 16.57 -22.36 21.11
CA PHE A 81 15.55 -21.40 20.68
C PHE A 81 15.46 -21.32 19.16
N GLU A 82 14.30 -20.89 18.67
CA GLU A 82 14.01 -20.63 17.27
C GLU A 82 13.25 -19.31 17.15
N ILE A 83 13.76 -18.38 16.35
CA ILE A 83 13.12 -17.09 16.04
C ILE A 83 12.75 -17.09 14.57
N SER A 84 11.45 -17.04 14.28
CA SER A 84 10.89 -17.15 12.92
C SER A 84 10.05 -15.93 12.49
N ASP A 85 9.92 -14.93 13.35
CA ASP A 85 9.07 -13.74 13.26
C ASP A 85 9.88 -12.45 12.96
N ILE A 86 11.01 -12.59 12.26
CA ILE A 86 11.80 -11.45 11.78
C ILE A 86 11.10 -10.84 10.57
N TYR A 87 10.95 -9.51 10.52
CA TYR A 87 10.37 -8.83 9.37
C TYR A 87 11.21 -9.07 8.10
N SER A 88 10.54 -9.32 6.97
CA SER A 88 11.23 -9.50 5.68
C SER A 88 11.70 -8.16 5.15
N THR A 89 13.01 -7.94 5.15
CA THR A 89 13.65 -6.78 4.50
C THR A 89 14.43 -7.28 3.28
N SER A 90 13.87 -7.10 2.08
CA SER A 90 14.42 -7.66 0.83
C SER A 90 15.81 -7.12 0.44
N SER A 91 16.31 -6.06 1.09
CA SER A 91 17.53 -5.36 0.70
C SER A 91 18.41 -4.87 1.86
N SER A 92 18.28 -5.46 3.05
CA SER A 92 18.99 -4.95 4.24
C SER A 92 20.19 -5.81 4.67
N GLY A 93 20.52 -6.84 3.89
CA GLY A 93 21.67 -7.76 4.05
C GLY A 93 21.68 -8.53 5.37
N ASP A 94 22.85 -9.02 5.78
CA ASP A 94 22.99 -10.08 6.78
C ASP A 94 22.53 -9.68 8.20
N LEU A 95 22.08 -10.67 8.97
CA LEU A 95 21.59 -10.51 10.33
C LEU A 95 22.71 -10.87 11.33
N LEU A 96 23.18 -9.91 12.12
CA LEU A 96 24.07 -10.17 13.24
C LEU A 96 23.25 -10.53 14.48
N VAL A 97 23.38 -11.76 14.96
CA VAL A 97 22.72 -12.25 16.16
C VAL A 97 23.69 -12.17 17.33
N GLU A 98 23.30 -11.49 18.40
CA GLU A 98 24.03 -11.40 19.67
C GLU A 98 23.20 -12.08 20.76
N ILE A 99 23.76 -13.07 21.44
CA ILE A 99 23.18 -13.77 22.58
C ILE A 99 23.94 -13.31 23.82
N LYS A 100 23.31 -12.49 24.66
CA LYS A 100 23.86 -12.03 25.94
C LYS A 100 23.31 -12.90 27.07
N GLU A 101 24.18 -13.71 27.66
CA GLU A 101 23.85 -14.61 28.78
C GLU A 101 23.72 -13.83 30.11
N ALA A 102 23.15 -14.47 31.13
CA ALA A 102 22.93 -13.88 32.44
C ALA A 102 24.24 -13.51 33.17
N ASP A 103 25.36 -14.16 32.84
CA ASP A 103 26.71 -13.86 33.35
C ASP A 103 27.36 -12.65 32.65
N GLY A 104 26.68 -12.06 31.67
CA GLY A 104 27.17 -10.94 30.87
C GLY A 104 28.03 -11.32 29.68
N SER A 105 28.32 -12.62 29.47
CA SER A 105 29.01 -13.08 28.26
C SER A 105 28.12 -12.88 27.03
N VAL A 106 28.73 -12.47 25.91
CA VAL A 106 28.04 -12.27 24.64
C VAL A 106 28.62 -13.21 23.61
N ASN A 107 27.77 -14.04 23.02
CA ASN A 107 28.10 -14.85 21.86
C ASN A 107 27.45 -14.24 20.62
N SER A 108 28.19 -14.03 19.54
CA SER A 108 27.64 -13.46 18.32
C SER A 108 27.96 -14.28 17.07
N TYR A 109 27.02 -14.33 16.14
CA TYR A 109 27.18 -14.97 14.84
C TYR A 109 26.34 -14.25 13.79
N SER A 110 26.76 -14.32 12.53
CA SER A 110 26.03 -13.75 11.41
C SER A 110 25.16 -14.81 10.73
N VAL A 111 23.91 -14.47 10.44
CA VAL A 111 22.99 -15.25 9.61
C VAL A 111 22.82 -14.50 8.30
N PRO A 112 23.42 -15.00 7.20
CA PRO A 112 23.34 -14.31 5.93
C PRO A 112 21.91 -14.26 5.38
N PHE A 113 21.53 -13.12 4.80
CA PHE A 113 20.17 -12.90 4.31
C PHE A 113 20.17 -12.35 2.89
N SER A 114 19.56 -13.12 1.99
CA SER A 114 19.24 -12.71 0.62
C SER A 114 17.94 -13.39 0.21
N SER A 115 17.10 -12.70 -0.56
CA SER A 115 15.79 -13.24 -0.97
C SER A 115 15.56 -13.03 -2.46
N VAL A 116 15.30 -14.12 -3.20
CA VAL A 116 14.63 -14.02 -4.50
C VAL A 116 13.11 -14.03 -4.29
N PRO A 117 12.31 -13.44 -5.20
CA PRO A 117 10.85 -13.37 -5.07
C PRO A 117 10.14 -14.72 -4.85
N LEU A 118 10.80 -15.84 -5.17
CA LEU A 118 10.25 -17.20 -5.07
C LEU A 118 10.67 -17.97 -3.81
N LEU A 119 11.39 -17.37 -2.85
CA LEU A 119 11.67 -18.05 -1.58
C LEU A 119 10.50 -17.89 -0.61
N GLN A 120 10.23 -18.96 0.15
CA GLN A 120 9.26 -18.98 1.22
C GLN A 120 9.92 -19.34 2.55
N ARG A 121 9.37 -18.80 3.64
CA ARG A 121 9.80 -19.19 4.99
C ARG A 121 9.54 -20.66 5.23
N GLN A 122 10.39 -21.27 6.05
CA GLN A 122 10.24 -22.66 6.46
C GLN A 122 8.84 -22.93 7.01
N GLY A 123 8.20 -24.01 6.54
CA GLY A 123 6.85 -24.40 6.93
C GLY A 123 5.71 -23.65 6.23
N ARG A 124 6.01 -22.58 5.48
CA ARG A 124 4.99 -21.81 4.77
C ARG A 124 4.58 -22.52 3.49
N ILE A 125 3.26 -22.52 3.24
CA ILE A 125 2.67 -23.05 2.02
C ILE A 125 1.89 -21.92 1.34
N LYS A 126 2.20 -21.66 0.06
CA LYS A 126 1.44 -20.77 -0.82
C LYS A 126 0.86 -21.63 -1.93
N TYR A 127 -0.44 -21.48 -2.19
CA TYR A 127 -1.14 -22.31 -3.17
C TYR A 127 -2.15 -21.48 -3.95
N ALA A 128 -2.44 -21.87 -5.18
CA ALA A 128 -3.55 -21.34 -5.96
C ALA A 128 -4.13 -22.41 -6.87
N VAL A 129 -5.46 -22.55 -6.87
CA VAL A 129 -6.20 -23.44 -7.75
C VAL A 129 -7.24 -22.62 -8.48
N THR A 130 -7.17 -22.60 -9.81
CA THR A 130 -8.07 -21.86 -10.70
C THR A 130 -8.74 -22.81 -11.68
N LEU A 131 -10.06 -22.72 -11.78
CA LEU A 131 -10.88 -23.41 -12.76
C LEU A 131 -11.72 -22.35 -13.48
N ALA A 132 -11.37 -22.02 -14.72
CA ALA A 132 -11.92 -20.85 -15.36
C ALA A 132 -11.92 -20.93 -16.89
N LYS A 133 -12.59 -19.95 -17.52
CA LYS A 133 -12.43 -19.66 -18.94
C LYS A 133 -11.41 -18.55 -19.10
N TYR A 134 -10.46 -18.72 -20.01
CA TYR A 134 -9.53 -17.67 -20.44
C TYR A 134 -10.34 -16.51 -21.01
N ARG A 135 -10.05 -15.31 -20.54
CA ARG A 135 -10.71 -14.07 -20.97
C ARG A 135 -9.69 -13.20 -21.69
N THR A 136 -10.12 -12.59 -22.78
CA THR A 136 -9.33 -11.69 -23.61
C THR A 136 -10.22 -10.60 -24.16
N ASN A 137 -9.65 -9.41 -24.36
CA ASN A 137 -10.34 -8.29 -25.00
C ASN A 137 -9.95 -8.15 -26.48
N SER A 138 -9.10 -9.06 -26.99
CA SER A 138 -8.66 -9.06 -28.39
C SER A 138 -9.55 -9.96 -29.24
N ASN A 139 -9.96 -9.47 -30.41
CA ASN A 139 -10.73 -10.25 -31.39
C ASN A 139 -9.90 -11.39 -32.03
N GLU A 140 -8.58 -11.31 -31.96
CA GLU A 140 -7.64 -12.31 -32.49
C GLU A 140 -7.45 -13.52 -31.58
N GLN A 141 -7.93 -13.45 -30.34
CA GLN A 141 -7.85 -14.54 -29.37
C GLN A 141 -9.22 -15.18 -29.13
N GLN A 142 -9.22 -16.46 -28.76
CA GLN A 142 -10.41 -17.23 -28.42
C GLN A 142 -10.43 -17.58 -26.94
N GLU A 143 -11.62 -17.55 -26.35
CA GLU A 143 -11.81 -17.94 -24.96
C GLU A 143 -11.89 -19.47 -24.83
N SER A 144 -10.97 -20.10 -24.10
CA SER A 144 -10.99 -21.54 -23.81
C SER A 144 -11.02 -21.85 -22.33
N LYS A 145 -11.56 -23.01 -21.95
CA LYS A 145 -11.57 -23.47 -20.55
C LYS A 145 -10.17 -23.94 -20.16
N PHE A 146 -9.72 -23.54 -18.98
CA PHE A 146 -8.46 -23.99 -18.42
C PHE A 146 -8.57 -24.28 -16.93
N ALA A 147 -7.67 -25.13 -16.47
CA ALA A 147 -7.40 -25.40 -15.06
C ALA A 147 -5.94 -25.08 -14.78
N GLN A 148 -5.67 -24.40 -13.68
CA GLN A 148 -4.32 -24.12 -13.20
C GLN A 148 -4.23 -24.45 -11.71
N ALA A 149 -3.17 -25.14 -11.33
CA ALA A 149 -2.84 -25.37 -9.92
C ALA A 149 -1.36 -25.07 -9.70
N THR A 150 -1.05 -24.28 -8.68
CA THR A 150 0.32 -23.98 -8.27
C THR A 150 0.47 -24.19 -6.77
N LEU A 151 1.64 -24.68 -6.38
CA LEU A 151 2.00 -24.96 -4.99
C LEU A 151 3.45 -24.55 -4.76
N GLN A 152 3.69 -23.90 -3.63
CA GLN A 152 5.01 -23.48 -3.19
C GLN A 152 5.12 -23.77 -1.70
N TRP A 153 6.22 -24.38 -1.30
CA TRP A 153 6.46 -24.81 0.06
C TRP A 153 7.88 -24.44 0.51
N GLY A 154 7.99 -23.71 1.61
CA GLY A 154 9.27 -23.42 2.25
C GLY A 154 9.75 -24.63 3.05
N GLY A 155 10.78 -25.30 2.55
CA GLY A 155 11.42 -26.43 3.19
C GLY A 155 12.43 -26.00 4.27
N PRO A 156 13.10 -26.97 4.92
CA PRO A 156 14.19 -26.70 5.86
C PRO A 156 15.42 -26.10 5.15
N TRP A 157 16.35 -25.58 5.95
CA TRP A 157 17.66 -25.07 5.49
C TRP A 157 17.59 -23.98 4.42
N GLY A 158 16.54 -23.15 4.44
CA GLY A 158 16.38 -22.07 3.45
C GLY A 158 16.08 -22.57 2.03
N THR A 159 15.55 -23.79 1.90
CA THR A 159 15.09 -24.33 0.61
C THR A 159 13.62 -23.98 0.37
N THR A 160 13.23 -23.80 -0.89
CA THR A 160 11.83 -23.63 -1.28
C THR A 160 11.55 -24.48 -2.50
N TRP A 161 10.51 -25.28 -2.42
CA TRP A 161 10.09 -26.18 -3.48
C TRP A 161 8.82 -25.61 -4.07
N TYR A 162 8.73 -25.54 -5.40
CA TYR A 162 7.53 -25.06 -6.05
C TYR A 162 7.28 -25.78 -7.35
N GLY A 163 6.02 -25.79 -7.74
CA GLY A 163 5.59 -26.42 -8.97
C GLY A 163 4.16 -26.08 -9.29
N GLY A 164 3.73 -26.46 -10.47
CA GLY A 164 2.37 -26.27 -10.89
C GLY A 164 2.07 -26.93 -12.23
N GLY A 165 0.78 -26.95 -12.56
CA GLY A 165 0.29 -27.42 -13.84
C GLY A 165 -0.75 -26.47 -14.41
N GLN A 166 -0.74 -26.35 -15.73
CA GLN A 166 -1.80 -25.73 -16.52
C GLN A 166 -2.35 -26.77 -17.50
N TYR A 167 -3.67 -26.83 -17.60
CA TYR A 167 -4.38 -27.73 -18.50
C TYR A 167 -5.49 -26.97 -19.21
N ALA A 168 -5.47 -26.98 -20.54
CA ALA A 168 -6.52 -26.53 -21.42
C ALA A 168 -6.65 -27.53 -22.59
N GLU A 169 -7.64 -27.32 -23.47
CA GLU A 169 -7.86 -28.18 -24.63
C GLU A 169 -6.64 -28.24 -25.56
N TYR A 170 -6.06 -27.07 -25.87
CA TYR A 170 -4.93 -26.93 -26.79
C TYR A 170 -3.57 -26.71 -26.09
N TYR A 171 -3.53 -26.76 -24.75
CA TYR A 171 -2.32 -26.45 -23.99
C TYR A 171 -2.19 -27.29 -22.73
N ARG A 172 -1.01 -27.86 -22.50
CA ARG A 172 -0.67 -28.56 -21.27
C ARG A 172 0.73 -28.19 -20.84
N ALA A 173 0.89 -27.70 -19.62
CA ALA A 173 2.19 -27.41 -19.06
C ALA A 173 2.33 -27.95 -17.63
N ALA A 174 3.55 -28.38 -17.31
CA ALA A 174 3.96 -28.75 -15.97
C ALA A 174 5.27 -28.04 -15.66
N MET A 175 5.37 -27.48 -14.46
CA MET A 175 6.55 -26.77 -13.97
C MET A 175 7.00 -27.34 -12.64
N PHE A 176 8.31 -27.43 -12.48
CA PHE A 176 8.95 -27.73 -11.22
C PHE A 176 10.16 -26.82 -11.02
N GLY A 177 10.32 -26.32 -9.81
CA GLY A 177 11.42 -25.43 -9.46
C GLY A 177 11.85 -25.54 -8.01
N LEU A 178 13.09 -25.13 -7.78
CA LEU A 178 13.76 -25.11 -6.50
C LEU A 178 14.37 -23.74 -6.27
N GLY A 179 14.29 -23.27 -5.03
CA GLY A 179 14.93 -22.06 -4.53
C GLY A 179 15.83 -22.39 -3.36
N PHE A 180 16.99 -21.75 -3.30
CA PHE A 180 17.96 -21.91 -2.22
C PHE A 180 18.40 -20.52 -1.74
N ASN A 181 18.33 -20.29 -0.43
CA ASN A 181 19.10 -19.24 0.21
C ASN A 181 20.50 -19.79 0.53
N LEU A 182 21.50 -19.43 -0.28
CA LEU A 182 22.90 -19.82 -0.10
C LEU A 182 23.65 -18.87 0.85
N GLY A 183 22.94 -17.92 1.45
CA GLY A 183 23.49 -17.01 2.45
C GLY A 183 24.51 -16.02 1.88
N ASP A 184 25.80 -16.23 2.17
CA ASP A 184 26.88 -15.34 1.72
C ASP A 184 26.94 -15.23 0.20
N PHE A 185 26.60 -16.32 -0.50
CA PHE A 185 26.55 -16.37 -1.96
C PHE A 185 25.22 -15.87 -2.53
N GLY A 186 24.26 -15.43 -1.71
CA GLY A 186 22.97 -14.90 -2.14
C GLY A 186 21.87 -15.94 -2.19
N ALA A 187 20.79 -15.61 -2.89
CA ALA A 187 19.66 -16.49 -3.12
C ALA A 187 19.57 -16.82 -4.61
N ILE A 188 19.35 -18.11 -4.92
CA ILE A 188 19.13 -18.59 -6.28
C ILE A 188 17.79 -19.30 -6.38
N SER A 189 17.16 -19.24 -7.54
CA SER A 189 16.09 -20.16 -7.89
C SER A 189 16.20 -20.61 -9.32
N PHE A 190 15.88 -21.88 -9.55
CA PHE A 190 15.88 -22.49 -10.86
C PHE A 190 14.58 -23.27 -11.07
N ASP A 191 13.94 -23.06 -12.21
CA ASP A 191 12.74 -23.80 -12.59
C ASP A 191 12.74 -24.20 -14.05
N VAL A 192 12.05 -25.32 -14.31
CA VAL A 192 11.86 -25.89 -15.64
C VAL A 192 10.38 -26.05 -15.87
N THR A 193 9.89 -25.50 -16.98
CA THR A 193 8.53 -25.67 -17.46
C THR A 193 8.55 -26.49 -18.74
N GLN A 194 7.87 -27.63 -18.75
CA GLN A 194 7.60 -28.42 -19.94
C GLN A 194 6.20 -28.05 -20.45
N ALA A 195 6.08 -27.71 -21.73
CA ALA A 195 4.80 -27.44 -22.37
C ALA A 195 4.59 -28.33 -23.61
N LYS A 196 3.33 -28.73 -23.84
CA LYS A 196 2.82 -29.25 -25.10
C LYS A 196 1.68 -28.32 -25.54
N SER A 197 1.78 -27.82 -26.77
CA SER A 197 0.90 -26.78 -27.30
C SER A 197 0.39 -27.19 -28.68
N THR A 198 -0.85 -26.83 -28.99
CA THR A 198 -1.41 -26.90 -30.34
C THR A 198 -1.73 -25.47 -30.77
N LEU A 199 -1.17 -25.02 -31.89
CA LEU A 199 -1.35 -23.65 -32.37
C LEU A 199 -2.57 -23.53 -33.29
N ALA A 200 -2.83 -22.30 -33.75
CA ALA A 200 -3.94 -21.96 -34.65
C ALA A 200 -3.96 -22.78 -35.94
N ASP A 201 -2.80 -23.14 -36.49
CA ASP A 201 -2.63 -23.98 -37.68
C ASP A 201 -2.77 -25.49 -37.41
N GLN A 202 -3.18 -25.88 -36.19
CA GLN A 202 -3.28 -27.26 -35.70
C GLN A 202 -1.92 -27.98 -35.57
N SER A 203 -0.81 -27.27 -35.68
CA SER A 203 0.51 -27.87 -35.44
C SER A 203 0.74 -28.14 -33.96
N GLU A 204 1.25 -29.34 -33.64
CA GLU A 204 1.64 -29.70 -32.27
C GLU A 204 3.12 -29.38 -32.01
N HIS A 205 3.37 -28.65 -30.93
CA HIS A 205 4.71 -28.28 -30.48
C HIS A 205 4.99 -28.79 -29.08
N LYS A 206 6.24 -29.16 -28.83
CA LYS A 206 6.75 -29.50 -27.51
C LYS A 206 7.95 -28.64 -27.23
N GLY A 207 7.96 -28.02 -26.05
CA GLY A 207 9.06 -27.14 -25.67
C GLY A 207 9.28 -27.08 -24.18
N GLN A 208 10.45 -26.58 -23.83
CA GLN A 208 10.91 -26.40 -22.46
C GLN A 208 11.34 -24.95 -22.27
N SER A 209 11.06 -24.42 -21.08
CA SER A 209 11.54 -23.13 -20.62
C SER A 209 12.29 -23.32 -19.31
N TYR A 210 13.52 -22.81 -19.26
CA TYR A 210 14.41 -22.82 -18.12
C TYR A 210 14.51 -21.40 -17.59
N ARG A 211 14.27 -21.19 -16.29
CA ARG A 211 14.38 -19.88 -15.66
C ARG A 211 15.34 -19.96 -14.48
N PHE A 212 16.28 -19.03 -14.44
CA PHE A 212 17.24 -18.84 -13.36
C PHE A 212 17.05 -17.43 -12.80
N LEU A 213 16.90 -17.31 -11.48
CA LEU A 213 16.86 -16.03 -10.79
C LEU A 213 17.94 -16.01 -9.71
N TYR A 214 18.58 -14.87 -9.54
CA TYR A 214 19.59 -14.61 -8.53
C TYR A 214 19.34 -13.26 -7.87
N ALA A 215 19.54 -13.18 -6.56
CA ALA A 215 19.51 -11.94 -5.80
C ALA A 215 20.56 -11.98 -4.69
N LYS A 216 21.26 -10.86 -4.48
CA LYS A 216 22.24 -10.70 -3.40
C LYS A 216 22.38 -9.23 -3.01
N THR A 217 22.39 -8.99 -1.71
CA THR A 217 22.76 -7.68 -1.16
C THR A 217 24.15 -7.78 -0.53
N LEU A 218 25.06 -6.89 -0.94
CA LEU A 218 26.43 -6.72 -0.44
C LEU A 218 26.53 -5.42 0.34
N ASN A 219 26.05 -5.42 1.59
CA ASN A 219 25.99 -4.22 2.43
C ASN A 219 27.35 -3.51 2.60
N GLN A 220 28.44 -4.28 2.74
CA GLN A 220 29.78 -3.71 2.93
C GLN A 220 30.24 -2.84 1.75
N LEU A 221 29.84 -3.21 0.54
CA LEU A 221 30.14 -2.44 -0.67
C LEU A 221 29.04 -1.45 -1.02
N GLY A 222 27.87 -1.51 -0.37
CA GLY A 222 26.66 -0.76 -0.74
C GLY A 222 25.98 -1.27 -2.02
N THR A 223 26.38 -2.43 -2.54
CA THR A 223 25.84 -2.99 -3.79
C THR A 223 24.65 -3.89 -3.51
N ASN A 224 23.55 -3.71 -4.23
CA ASN A 224 22.37 -4.54 -4.15
C ASN A 224 21.98 -5.07 -5.53
N PHE A 225 22.16 -6.37 -5.74
CA PHE A 225 21.66 -7.10 -6.89
C PHE A 225 20.23 -7.55 -6.59
N GLN A 226 19.26 -6.68 -6.90
CA GLN A 226 17.85 -6.91 -6.59
C GLN A 226 17.28 -8.10 -7.35
N LEU A 227 17.61 -8.20 -8.64
CA LEU A 227 17.19 -9.32 -9.49
C LEU A 227 18.13 -9.46 -10.69
N MET A 228 18.71 -10.65 -10.83
CA MET A 228 19.35 -11.10 -12.07
C MET A 228 18.60 -12.33 -12.54
N GLY A 229 17.86 -12.18 -13.63
CA GLY A 229 17.02 -13.22 -14.20
C GLY A 229 17.49 -13.61 -15.59
N TYR A 230 17.59 -14.91 -15.86
CA TYR A 230 17.76 -15.41 -17.22
C TYR A 230 16.73 -16.50 -17.50
N ARG A 231 15.91 -16.30 -18.54
CA ARG A 231 14.96 -17.29 -19.03
C ARG A 231 15.38 -17.72 -20.42
N TYR A 232 15.47 -19.03 -20.65
CA TYR A 232 15.74 -19.60 -21.97
C TYR A 232 14.62 -20.58 -22.33
N SER A 233 14.03 -20.38 -23.49
CA SER A 233 12.93 -21.18 -24.02
C SER A 233 13.32 -21.78 -25.36
N THR A 234 13.10 -23.08 -25.52
CA THR A 234 13.29 -23.79 -26.81
C THR A 234 12.33 -23.26 -27.87
N SER A 235 12.62 -23.43 -29.16
CA SER A 235 11.77 -22.92 -30.25
C SER A 235 10.31 -23.39 -30.21
N GLY A 236 10.06 -24.62 -29.75
CA GLY A 236 8.71 -25.18 -29.59
C GLY A 236 8.02 -24.87 -28.26
N PHE A 237 8.55 -23.94 -27.45
CA PHE A 237 7.92 -23.54 -26.19
C PHE A 237 6.94 -22.39 -26.42
N TYR A 238 5.69 -22.62 -26.01
CA TYR A 238 4.61 -21.65 -26.05
C TYR A 238 3.94 -21.55 -24.68
N THR A 239 3.24 -20.45 -24.45
CA THR A 239 2.42 -20.20 -23.26
C THR A 239 0.95 -20.51 -23.52
N LEU A 240 0.14 -20.53 -22.46
CA LEU A 240 -1.32 -20.69 -22.61
C LEU A 240 -1.89 -19.61 -23.53
N SER A 241 -1.51 -18.33 -23.33
CA SER A 241 -1.97 -17.21 -24.15
C SER A 241 -1.63 -17.37 -25.63
N ASP A 242 -0.44 -17.92 -25.96
CA ASP A 242 -0.05 -18.13 -27.36
C ASP A 242 -0.95 -19.13 -28.09
N THR A 243 -1.50 -20.12 -27.38
CA THR A 243 -2.44 -21.10 -27.96
C THR A 243 -3.87 -20.56 -28.11
N MET A 244 -4.16 -19.39 -27.56
CA MET A 244 -5.47 -18.77 -27.65
C MET A 244 -5.62 -17.93 -28.92
N TYR A 245 -4.58 -17.68 -29.70
CA TYR A 245 -4.72 -16.98 -30.98
C TYR A 245 -5.47 -17.81 -32.02
N LYS A 246 -6.25 -17.13 -32.86
CA LYS A 246 -7.03 -17.72 -33.97
C LYS A 246 -6.21 -17.88 -35.25
N HIS A 247 -5.16 -17.09 -35.40
CA HIS A 247 -4.26 -17.11 -36.57
C HIS A 247 -2.79 -17.21 -36.12
N MET A 248 -1.91 -17.57 -37.06
CA MET A 248 -0.47 -17.70 -36.78
C MET A 248 0.25 -16.36 -36.67
N ASP A 249 -0.26 -15.33 -37.34
CA ASP A 249 0.23 -13.96 -37.25
C ASP A 249 -0.89 -12.97 -37.57
N GLY A 250 -0.74 -11.74 -37.07
CA GLY A 250 -1.76 -10.71 -37.22
C GLY A 250 -1.49 -9.49 -36.34
N TYR A 251 -2.46 -8.60 -36.27
CA TYR A 251 -2.42 -7.42 -35.40
C TYR A 251 -3.50 -7.55 -34.33
N GLU A 252 -3.13 -7.34 -33.07
CA GLU A 252 -4.12 -7.31 -31.99
C GLU A 252 -4.94 -6.01 -32.06
N PHE A 253 -6.24 -6.15 -32.34
CA PHE A 253 -7.23 -5.10 -32.21
C PHE A 253 -8.14 -5.38 -31.01
N ASN A 254 -8.43 -4.34 -30.23
CA ASN A 254 -9.42 -4.40 -29.17
C ASN A 254 -10.81 -4.14 -29.73
N ASP A 255 -11.83 -4.65 -29.05
CA ASP A 255 -13.23 -4.40 -29.38
C ASP A 255 -13.52 -2.88 -29.27
N GLY A 256 -13.74 -2.22 -30.41
CA GLY A 256 -14.01 -0.77 -30.52
C GLY A 256 -12.87 0.12 -31.05
N ASP A 257 -11.69 -0.42 -31.36
CA ASP A 257 -10.64 0.30 -32.10
C ASP A 257 -10.95 0.26 -33.62
N ASP A 258 -10.69 1.36 -34.35
CA ASP A 258 -10.70 1.33 -35.81
C ASP A 258 -9.61 0.36 -36.31
N GLU A 259 -9.98 -0.69 -37.06
CA GLU A 259 -9.11 -1.74 -37.61
C GLU A 259 -8.00 -1.20 -38.56
N ASP A 260 -8.03 0.08 -38.91
CA ASP A 260 -7.33 0.63 -40.08
C ASP A 260 -5.89 1.13 -39.83
N THR A 261 -5.37 1.13 -38.60
CA THR A 261 -3.96 1.55 -38.34
C THR A 261 -3.09 0.43 -37.76
N PRO A 262 -2.42 -0.38 -38.61
CA PRO A 262 -1.46 -1.37 -38.14
C PRO A 262 -0.27 -0.69 -37.46
N MET A 263 -0.18 -0.86 -36.14
CA MET A 263 0.98 -0.44 -35.34
C MET A 263 1.93 -1.63 -35.19
N TRP A 264 3.23 -1.39 -35.42
CA TRP A 264 4.27 -2.42 -35.24
C TRP A 264 4.25 -3.02 -33.82
N SER A 265 3.82 -2.25 -32.82
CA SER A 265 3.71 -2.68 -31.42
C SER A 265 2.58 -3.68 -31.16
N ARG A 266 1.60 -3.77 -32.06
CA ARG A 266 0.43 -4.66 -31.97
C ARG A 266 0.58 -5.94 -32.81
N TYR A 267 1.66 -6.05 -33.60
CA TYR A 267 1.88 -7.21 -34.44
C TYR A 267 2.34 -8.42 -33.61
N TYR A 268 1.58 -9.50 -33.70
CA TYR A 268 1.93 -10.79 -33.13
C TYR A 268 2.29 -11.79 -34.24
N ASN A 269 3.19 -12.70 -33.93
CA ASN A 269 3.58 -13.78 -34.82
C ASN A 269 4.06 -14.98 -34.00
N LEU A 270 3.34 -16.08 -34.07
CA LEU A 270 3.60 -17.31 -33.33
C LEU A 270 4.81 -18.08 -33.86
N PHE A 271 5.33 -17.75 -35.05
CA PHE A 271 6.59 -18.28 -35.55
C PHE A 271 7.79 -17.64 -34.86
N TYR A 272 7.71 -16.34 -34.50
CA TYR A 272 8.76 -15.63 -33.77
C TYR A 272 8.64 -15.82 -32.26
N THR A 273 8.86 -17.06 -31.79
CA THR A 273 8.76 -17.41 -30.37
C THR A 273 9.89 -16.79 -29.55
N LYS A 274 9.58 -16.45 -28.29
CA LYS A 274 10.55 -15.89 -27.33
C LYS A 274 11.65 -16.93 -27.05
N ARG A 275 12.91 -16.57 -27.30
CA ARG A 275 14.09 -17.44 -27.11
C ARG A 275 14.77 -17.25 -25.78
N GLY A 276 15.26 -16.04 -25.50
CA GLY A 276 16.06 -15.76 -24.31
C GLY A 276 15.70 -14.42 -23.73
N LYS A 277 15.48 -14.35 -22.42
CA LYS A 277 15.21 -13.10 -21.68
C LYS A 277 16.25 -12.93 -20.59
N LEU A 278 17.07 -11.89 -20.70
CA LEU A 278 17.93 -11.43 -19.63
C LEU A 278 17.25 -10.26 -18.92
N GLN A 279 17.27 -10.25 -17.59
CA GLN A 279 16.80 -9.16 -16.75
C GLN A 279 17.84 -8.87 -15.68
N VAL A 280 18.17 -7.61 -15.48
CA VAL A 280 19.16 -7.16 -14.51
C VAL A 280 18.62 -5.93 -13.80
N ASN A 281 18.69 -5.92 -12.47
CA ASN A 281 18.43 -4.76 -11.64
C ASN A 281 19.47 -4.69 -10.53
N ILE A 282 20.28 -3.65 -10.57
CA ILE A 282 21.40 -3.40 -9.67
C ILE A 282 21.28 -1.98 -9.15
N SER A 283 21.39 -1.81 -7.84
CA SER A 283 21.51 -0.49 -7.21
C SER A 283 22.77 -0.44 -6.35
N GLN A 284 23.53 0.62 -6.46
CA GLN A 284 24.78 0.85 -5.74
C GLN A 284 24.65 2.12 -4.91
N GLN A 285 24.60 1.97 -3.59
CA GLN A 285 24.65 3.10 -2.66
C GLN A 285 26.11 3.55 -2.49
N LEU A 286 26.35 4.86 -2.58
CA LEU A 286 27.65 5.48 -2.35
C LEU A 286 27.63 6.32 -1.07
N SER A 287 27.12 5.74 0.01
CA SER A 287 26.96 6.43 1.30
C SER A 287 26.25 7.79 1.13
N GLU A 288 26.86 8.89 1.57
CA GLU A 288 26.36 10.27 1.47
C GLU A 288 26.47 10.87 0.07
N TYR A 289 27.25 10.28 -0.85
CA TYR A 289 27.47 10.85 -2.17
C TYR A 289 26.27 10.62 -3.11
N GLY A 290 25.44 9.61 -2.85
CA GLY A 290 24.25 9.33 -3.64
C GLY A 290 24.08 7.84 -3.92
N SER A 291 23.34 7.52 -4.98
CA SER A 291 23.05 6.16 -5.41
C SER A 291 23.03 6.05 -6.93
N PHE A 292 23.64 4.99 -7.45
CA PHE A 292 23.50 4.59 -8.84
C PHE A 292 22.48 3.46 -8.96
N TYR A 293 21.74 3.44 -10.06
CA TYR A 293 20.95 2.28 -10.45
C TYR A 293 21.20 1.91 -11.90
N LEU A 294 21.17 0.61 -12.18
CA LEU A 294 21.20 0.03 -13.50
C LEU A 294 20.05 -0.98 -13.57
N SER A 295 19.09 -0.74 -14.44
CA SER A 295 18.03 -1.69 -14.75
C SER A 295 18.07 -2.00 -16.25
N GLY A 296 17.76 -3.23 -16.61
CA GLY A 296 17.77 -3.59 -18.01
C GLY A 296 17.13 -4.93 -18.30
N SER A 297 16.65 -5.07 -19.53
CA SER A 297 16.20 -6.34 -20.06
C SER A 297 16.51 -6.48 -21.54
N GLN A 298 16.79 -7.71 -21.96
CA GLN A 298 16.99 -8.05 -23.37
C GLN A 298 16.22 -9.32 -23.68
N GLN A 299 15.33 -9.26 -24.68
CA GLN A 299 14.55 -10.38 -25.17
C GLN A 299 14.97 -10.70 -26.61
N THR A 300 15.41 -11.94 -26.84
CA THR A 300 15.67 -12.48 -28.18
C THR A 300 14.54 -13.40 -28.60
N TYR A 301 14.45 -13.62 -29.91
CA TYR A 301 13.42 -14.43 -30.55
C TYR A 301 14.04 -15.53 -31.40
N TRP A 302 13.27 -16.57 -31.68
CA TRP A 302 13.62 -17.57 -32.69
C TRP A 302 13.22 -17.06 -34.07
N HIS A 303 13.95 -17.50 -35.09
CA HIS A 303 13.70 -17.21 -36.50
C HIS A 303 13.81 -15.73 -36.94
N THR A 304 14.29 -14.85 -36.06
CA THR A 304 14.61 -13.46 -36.38
C THR A 304 15.80 -12.98 -35.54
N ASP A 305 16.60 -12.07 -36.11
CA ASP A 305 17.69 -11.39 -35.40
C ASP A 305 17.20 -10.12 -34.66
N GLN A 306 15.92 -9.78 -34.80
CA GLN A 306 15.30 -8.69 -34.05
C GLN A 306 15.18 -9.06 -32.57
N GLN A 307 15.26 -8.05 -31.71
CA GLN A 307 15.32 -8.19 -30.26
C GLN A 307 14.70 -6.98 -29.58
N ASP A 308 14.11 -7.18 -28.41
CA ASP A 308 13.72 -6.09 -27.54
C ASP A 308 14.84 -5.81 -26.54
N ARG A 309 15.15 -4.54 -26.35
CA ARG A 309 16.18 -4.07 -25.42
C ARG A 309 15.65 -2.87 -24.67
N LEU A 310 15.75 -2.94 -23.35
CA LEU A 310 15.54 -1.83 -22.45
C LEU A 310 16.75 -1.73 -21.55
N LEU A 311 17.39 -0.57 -21.48
CA LEU A 311 18.46 -0.27 -20.54
C LEU A 311 18.19 1.08 -19.91
N GLN A 312 18.29 1.16 -18.59
CA GLN A 312 18.17 2.40 -17.85
C GLN A 312 19.30 2.48 -16.85
N PHE A 313 19.98 3.61 -16.85
CA PHE A 313 21.02 3.92 -15.91
C PHE A 313 20.70 5.26 -15.27
N GLY A 314 20.94 5.40 -13.99
CA GLY A 314 20.82 6.71 -13.36
C GLY A 314 21.61 6.85 -12.09
N TYR A 315 21.80 8.10 -11.72
CA TYR A 315 22.49 8.55 -10.53
C TYR A 315 21.63 9.58 -9.83
N ASN A 316 21.29 9.31 -8.58
CA ASN A 316 20.55 10.24 -7.74
C ASN A 316 21.40 10.62 -6.55
N THR A 317 21.50 11.91 -6.26
CA THR A 317 22.19 12.44 -5.10
C THR A 317 21.35 13.50 -4.42
N GLN A 318 21.55 13.63 -3.11
CA GLN A 318 20.88 14.58 -2.27
C GLN A 318 21.94 15.49 -1.63
N ILE A 319 21.99 16.75 -2.04
CA ILE A 319 22.90 17.74 -1.46
C ILE A 319 22.10 18.56 -0.45
N LYS A 320 22.19 18.19 0.84
CA LYS A 320 21.33 18.72 1.92
C LYS A 320 19.84 18.46 1.61
N ASP A 321 19.09 19.51 1.34
CA ASP A 321 17.66 19.45 1.02
C ASP A 321 17.40 19.51 -0.51
N LEU A 322 18.45 19.62 -1.33
CA LEU A 322 18.36 19.60 -2.80
C LEU A 322 18.48 18.17 -3.36
N SER A 323 17.58 17.80 -4.25
CA SER A 323 17.62 16.52 -4.99
C SER A 323 18.09 16.73 -6.43
N LEU A 324 19.09 15.95 -6.84
CA LEU A 324 19.65 15.93 -8.20
C LEU A 324 19.62 14.50 -8.74
N GLY A 325 19.11 14.32 -9.96
CA GLY A 325 19.05 13.04 -10.62
C GLY A 325 19.51 13.14 -12.07
N ILE A 326 20.46 12.30 -12.48
CA ILE A 326 20.84 12.12 -13.89
C ILE A 326 20.40 10.73 -14.30
N SER A 327 19.81 10.58 -15.48
CA SER A 327 19.40 9.28 -16.01
C SER A 327 19.59 9.20 -17.51
N TRP A 328 19.82 7.99 -17.99
CA TRP A 328 19.90 7.64 -19.39
C TRP A 328 19.03 6.40 -19.63
N ASN A 329 18.13 6.51 -20.58
CA ASN A 329 17.23 5.43 -20.98
C ASN A 329 17.51 5.08 -22.44
N TYR A 330 17.55 3.80 -22.74
CA TYR A 330 17.64 3.23 -24.09
C TYR A 330 16.52 2.20 -24.22
N SER A 331 15.67 2.37 -25.22
CA SER A 331 14.62 1.40 -25.55
C SER A 331 14.60 1.15 -27.04
N LYS A 332 14.68 -0.12 -27.42
CA LYS A 332 14.45 -0.58 -28.79
C LYS A 332 13.53 -1.78 -28.75
N SER A 333 12.39 -1.68 -29.40
CA SER A 333 11.46 -2.80 -29.52
C SER A 333 11.54 -3.43 -30.91
N ARG A 334 11.11 -4.68 -31.01
CA ARG A 334 10.97 -5.41 -32.27
C ARG A 334 10.01 -4.67 -33.19
N GLY A 335 10.40 -4.48 -34.45
CA GLY A 335 9.62 -3.73 -35.44
C GLY A 335 9.85 -2.21 -35.40
N GLN A 336 10.48 -1.67 -34.35
CA GLN A 336 10.90 -0.28 -34.30
C GLN A 336 12.18 -0.08 -35.13
N PRO A 337 12.21 0.91 -36.06
CA PRO A 337 13.37 1.13 -36.93
C PRO A 337 14.60 1.53 -36.11
N ASP A 338 14.46 2.60 -35.34
CA ASP A 338 15.52 3.19 -34.53
C ASP A 338 15.31 2.94 -33.03
N ALA A 339 16.39 3.07 -32.26
CA ALA A 339 16.30 2.96 -30.81
C ALA A 339 16.04 4.34 -30.22
N ASP A 340 15.05 4.44 -29.34
CA ASP A 340 14.83 5.67 -28.58
C ASP A 340 15.86 5.74 -27.47
N GLN A 341 16.52 6.89 -27.36
CA GLN A 341 17.44 7.16 -26.26
C GLN A 341 17.10 8.51 -25.66
N VAL A 342 17.02 8.58 -24.34
CA VAL A 342 16.73 9.82 -23.64
C VAL A 342 17.71 9.98 -22.49
N PHE A 343 18.47 11.07 -22.51
CA PHE A 343 19.22 11.54 -21.38
C PHE A 343 18.38 12.56 -20.61
N ALA A 344 18.22 12.41 -19.31
CA ALA A 344 17.42 13.31 -18.49
C ALA A 344 18.17 13.77 -17.23
N LEU A 345 18.12 15.07 -16.98
CA LEU A 345 18.58 15.74 -15.77
C LEU A 345 17.35 16.24 -15.00
N ASN A 346 17.26 15.83 -13.74
CA ASN A 346 16.20 16.18 -12.81
C ASN A 346 16.80 16.98 -11.64
N PHE A 347 16.12 18.04 -11.26
CA PHE A 347 16.46 18.92 -10.15
C PHE A 347 15.19 19.22 -9.36
N SER A 348 15.24 19.08 -8.04
CA SER A 348 14.11 19.42 -7.17
C SER A 348 14.60 20.14 -5.92
N LEU A 349 14.03 21.32 -5.67
CA LEU A 349 14.38 22.23 -4.59
C LEU A 349 13.13 22.57 -3.77
N PRO A 350 13.07 22.19 -2.48
CA PRO A 350 11.98 22.63 -1.62
C PRO A 350 12.19 24.12 -1.25
N LEU A 351 11.20 24.96 -1.57
CA LEU A 351 11.30 26.42 -1.45
C LEU A 351 11.23 26.93 -0.02
N ASN A 352 10.81 26.09 0.93
CA ASN A 352 10.86 26.37 2.36
C ASN A 352 12.30 26.66 2.87
N LEU A 353 13.33 26.30 2.12
CA LEU A 353 14.73 26.65 2.39
C LEU A 353 15.04 28.11 2.07
N LEU A 354 14.35 28.67 1.07
CA LEU A 354 14.54 30.04 0.58
C LEU A 354 13.63 31.03 1.32
N LEU A 355 12.60 30.53 2.00
CA LEU A 355 11.69 31.33 2.82
C LEU A 355 12.21 31.36 4.28
N SER A 356 12.22 32.55 4.88
CA SER A 356 12.75 32.76 6.23
C SER A 356 12.07 31.81 7.24
N ARG A 357 12.87 31.09 8.03
CA ARG A 357 12.39 30.32 9.17
C ARG A 357 11.80 31.30 10.19
N SER A 358 10.48 31.49 10.21
CA SER A 358 9.85 32.15 11.35
C SER A 358 10.02 31.23 12.56
N ASN A 359 10.61 31.75 13.63
CA ASN A 359 10.88 31.02 14.88
C ASN A 359 9.59 30.71 15.69
N ASP A 360 8.40 30.97 15.16
CA ASP A 360 7.12 30.65 15.82
C ASP A 360 6.75 29.18 15.59
N SER A 361 7.29 28.37 16.49
CA SER A 361 7.30 26.90 16.53
C SER A 361 5.95 26.24 16.85
N TYR A 362 4.82 26.95 16.84
CA TYR A 362 3.51 26.38 17.20
C TYR A 362 2.35 26.67 16.24
N THR A 363 2.47 27.62 15.30
CA THR A 363 1.33 28.03 14.45
C THR A 363 1.67 28.26 12.97
N SER A 364 2.95 28.23 12.57
CA SER A 364 3.32 28.45 11.17
C SER A 364 3.09 27.17 10.34
N LYS A 365 1.89 27.05 9.78
CA LYS A 365 1.49 26.01 8.83
C LYS A 365 2.49 25.98 7.67
N LYS A 366 3.24 24.88 7.55
CA LYS A 366 4.25 24.71 6.49
C LYS A 366 3.52 24.36 5.20
N ASN A 367 3.25 25.35 4.34
CA ASN A 367 2.97 25.04 2.95
C ASN A 367 4.26 24.47 2.35
N TYR A 368 4.19 23.26 1.81
CA TYR A 368 5.33 22.61 1.17
C TYR A 368 5.32 22.97 -0.31
N ALA A 369 6.06 24.02 -0.66
CA ALA A 369 6.29 24.41 -2.05
C ALA A 369 7.61 23.80 -2.56
N TRP A 370 7.59 23.26 -3.77
CA TRP A 370 8.72 22.62 -4.44
C TRP A 370 8.88 23.20 -5.84
N MET A 371 10.11 23.59 -6.17
CA MET A 371 10.51 23.93 -7.53
C MET A 371 11.18 22.72 -8.17
N THR A 372 10.74 22.33 -9.35
CA THR A 372 11.30 21.22 -10.13
C THR A 372 11.81 21.71 -11.47
N SER A 373 12.96 21.20 -11.91
CA SER A 373 13.48 21.42 -13.25
C SER A 373 13.84 20.06 -13.85
N ASN A 374 13.33 19.78 -15.04
CA ASN A 374 13.60 18.57 -15.79
C ASN A 374 14.08 18.96 -17.19
N THR A 375 15.25 18.47 -17.58
CA THR A 375 15.81 18.65 -18.92
C THR A 375 16.05 17.28 -19.52
N SER A 376 15.44 16.98 -20.67
CA SER A 376 15.67 15.74 -21.42
C SER A 376 16.19 16.03 -22.82
N ILE A 377 17.09 15.18 -23.31
CA ILE A 377 17.65 15.22 -24.66
C ILE A 377 17.47 13.85 -25.29
N ASP A 378 16.85 13.78 -26.46
CA ASP A 378 16.70 12.53 -27.19
C ASP A 378 17.90 12.20 -28.10
N ASN A 379 17.84 11.07 -28.80
CA ASN A 379 18.86 10.59 -29.74
C ASN A 379 18.96 11.43 -31.03
N GLU A 380 17.95 12.22 -31.36
CA GLU A 380 17.94 13.14 -32.50
C GLU A 380 18.48 14.54 -32.11
N GLY A 381 18.75 14.76 -30.81
CA GLY A 381 19.27 16.00 -30.26
C GLY A 381 18.19 16.98 -29.84
N HIS A 382 16.92 16.57 -29.87
CA HIS A 382 15.83 17.40 -29.38
C HIS A 382 15.87 17.50 -27.86
N THR A 383 15.87 18.73 -27.40
CA THR A 383 15.95 19.10 -25.99
C THR A 383 14.59 19.59 -25.52
N THR A 384 14.03 18.93 -24.51
CA THR A 384 12.86 19.43 -23.77
C THR A 384 13.30 19.89 -22.39
N GLN A 385 12.90 21.09 -21.99
CA GLN A 385 13.16 21.63 -20.66
C GLN A 385 11.83 22.00 -20.02
N ASN A 386 11.58 21.58 -18.79
CA ASN A 386 10.38 21.88 -18.02
C ASN A 386 10.78 22.47 -16.67
N LEU A 387 10.21 23.62 -16.32
CA LEU A 387 10.31 24.26 -15.01
C LEU A 387 8.93 24.25 -14.35
N GLY A 388 8.86 23.76 -13.12
CA GLY A 388 7.61 23.58 -12.40
C GLY A 388 7.65 24.10 -10.97
N LEU A 389 6.49 24.51 -10.48
CA LEU A 389 6.20 24.82 -9.08
C LEU A 389 5.02 23.98 -8.63
N THR A 390 5.16 23.26 -7.51
CA THR A 390 4.08 22.50 -6.87
C THR A 390 3.95 22.91 -5.42
N GLU A 391 2.74 23.18 -4.93
CA GLU A 391 2.47 23.55 -3.53
C GLU A 391 1.16 22.94 -3.02
N THR A 392 1.13 22.65 -1.72
CA THR A 392 -0.08 22.27 -0.98
C THR A 392 -0.60 23.46 -0.15
N LEU A 393 -1.89 23.77 -0.29
CA LEU A 393 -2.63 24.83 0.38
C LEU A 393 -3.76 24.27 1.29
N LEU A 394 -4.43 25.19 1.98
CA LEU A 394 -5.50 24.97 2.97
C LEU A 394 -5.02 24.33 4.28
N ASP A 395 -5.86 24.45 5.31
CA ASP A 395 -5.55 24.05 6.68
C ASP A 395 -5.21 22.57 6.84
N ASP A 396 -5.84 21.71 6.04
CA ASP A 396 -5.64 20.26 6.06
C ASP A 396 -4.67 19.79 4.94
N GLY A 397 -4.06 20.72 4.17
CA GLY A 397 -3.20 20.39 3.02
C GLY A 397 -3.94 19.67 1.89
N ASN A 398 -5.26 19.88 1.81
CA ASN A 398 -6.14 19.11 0.93
C ASN A 398 -6.36 19.77 -0.44
N LEU A 399 -5.70 20.88 -0.72
CA LEU A 399 -5.61 21.47 -2.05
C LEU A 399 -4.15 21.42 -2.50
N SER A 400 -3.87 20.77 -3.62
CA SER A 400 -2.55 20.83 -4.26
C SER A 400 -2.69 21.54 -5.60
N TYR A 401 -1.73 22.36 -5.97
CA TYR A 401 -1.64 22.90 -7.32
C TYR A 401 -0.25 22.70 -7.88
N SER A 402 -0.16 22.50 -9.19
CA SER A 402 1.11 22.44 -9.91
C SER A 402 1.03 23.33 -11.15
N VAL A 403 2.07 24.11 -11.39
CA VAL A 403 2.20 24.93 -12.60
C VAL A 403 3.55 24.63 -13.20
N GLN A 404 3.58 24.26 -14.47
CA GLN A 404 4.79 23.89 -15.17
C GLN A 404 4.81 24.57 -16.53
N GLN A 405 5.96 25.09 -16.90
CA GLN A 405 6.23 25.69 -18.19
C GLN A 405 7.45 25.00 -18.78
N GLY A 406 7.33 24.56 -20.02
CA GLY A 406 8.41 23.95 -20.76
C GLY A 406 8.62 24.54 -22.13
N TYR A 407 9.73 24.11 -22.71
CA TYR A 407 10.17 24.43 -24.06
C TYR A 407 10.75 23.17 -24.70
N ASN A 408 10.25 22.80 -25.88
CA ASN A 408 10.78 21.75 -26.72
C ASN A 408 11.52 22.37 -27.91
N SER A 409 12.78 21.98 -28.11
CA SER A 409 13.57 22.45 -29.25
C SER A 409 13.09 21.86 -30.57
N GLU A 410 12.51 20.66 -30.56
CA GLU A 410 11.82 20.09 -31.72
C GLU A 410 10.55 20.91 -32.00
N GLY A 411 10.47 21.47 -33.20
CA GLY A 411 9.40 22.42 -33.56
C GLY A 411 9.50 23.80 -32.88
N LYS A 412 10.46 24.02 -31.97
CA LYS A 412 10.66 25.28 -31.20
C LYS A 412 9.39 25.74 -30.47
N THR A 413 8.81 24.86 -29.67
CA THR A 413 7.46 25.07 -29.13
C THR A 413 7.46 25.15 -27.62
N ALA A 414 6.64 26.07 -27.10
CA ALA A 414 6.37 26.14 -25.68
C ALA A 414 5.24 25.17 -25.32
N ASN A 415 5.39 24.50 -24.18
CA ASN A 415 4.32 23.72 -23.58
C ASN A 415 4.10 24.21 -22.14
N GLY A 416 2.89 24.08 -21.64
CA GLY A 416 2.64 24.39 -20.24
C GLY A 416 1.48 23.61 -19.71
N SER A 417 1.53 23.34 -18.41
CA SER A 417 0.48 22.66 -17.69
C SER A 417 0.20 23.38 -16.38
N ALA A 418 -1.07 23.44 -16.01
CA ALA A 418 -1.50 23.88 -14.70
C ALA A 418 -2.52 22.87 -14.19
N SER A 419 -2.29 22.28 -13.02
CA SER A 419 -3.23 21.36 -12.38
C SER A 419 -3.59 21.83 -10.98
N MET A 420 -4.79 21.46 -10.57
CA MET A 420 -5.34 21.72 -9.25
C MET A 420 -6.08 20.46 -8.79
N ASP A 421 -5.70 19.95 -7.64
CA ASP A 421 -6.20 18.71 -7.05
C ASP A 421 -6.77 19.02 -5.66
N TYR A 422 -8.07 18.88 -5.48
CA TYR A 422 -8.78 19.14 -4.24
C TYR A 422 -9.37 17.85 -3.66
N LYS A 423 -8.93 17.47 -2.47
CA LYS A 423 -9.49 16.37 -1.68
C LYS A 423 -10.55 16.91 -0.73
N GLY A 424 -11.81 16.79 -1.15
CA GLY A 424 -12.96 17.20 -0.35
C GLY A 424 -13.38 16.13 0.66
N VAL A 425 -14.41 16.47 1.44
CA VAL A 425 -15.06 15.54 2.38
C VAL A 425 -15.88 14.49 1.64
N PHE A 426 -16.57 14.89 0.56
CA PHE A 426 -17.56 14.06 -0.16
C PHE A 426 -17.09 13.59 -1.53
N ALA A 427 -16.03 14.19 -2.07
CA ALA A 427 -15.47 13.87 -3.39
C ALA A 427 -14.08 14.51 -3.54
N ASP A 428 -13.29 13.95 -4.46
CA ASP A 428 -12.04 14.49 -4.96
C ASP A 428 -12.30 15.15 -6.32
N ALA A 429 -11.83 16.38 -6.49
CA ALA A 429 -11.94 17.12 -7.74
C ALA A 429 -10.56 17.45 -8.28
N ARG A 430 -10.34 17.23 -9.58
CA ARG A 430 -9.11 17.57 -10.29
C ARG A 430 -9.44 18.39 -11.52
N VAL A 431 -8.71 19.47 -11.73
CA VAL A 431 -8.79 20.29 -12.93
C VAL A 431 -7.38 20.51 -13.43
N GLY A 432 -7.16 20.27 -14.72
CA GLY A 432 -5.87 20.44 -15.38
C GLY A 432 -6.06 21.16 -16.70
N TYR A 433 -5.20 22.12 -16.98
CA TYR A 433 -5.12 22.78 -18.28
C TYR A 433 -3.74 22.52 -18.86
N ASN A 434 -3.69 21.98 -20.07
CA ASN A 434 -2.44 21.75 -20.79
C ASN A 434 -2.52 22.46 -22.13
N TYR A 435 -1.42 23.09 -22.54
CA TYR A 435 -1.31 23.66 -23.88
C TYR A 435 0.05 23.31 -24.49
N SER A 436 0.07 23.17 -25.81
CA SER A 436 1.29 22.99 -26.60
C SER A 436 1.23 23.86 -27.85
N ASP A 437 2.27 24.64 -28.09
CA ASP A 437 2.34 25.63 -29.17
C ASP A 437 2.51 24.99 -30.57
N ASN A 438 2.95 23.73 -30.65
CA ASN A 438 3.19 23.01 -31.91
C ASN A 438 1.92 22.49 -32.61
N GLY A 439 0.77 23.16 -32.48
CA GLY A 439 -0.45 22.78 -33.21
C GLY A 439 -1.80 23.00 -32.51
N SER A 440 -2.01 24.09 -31.76
CA SER A 440 -3.32 24.53 -31.21
C SER A 440 -4.08 23.52 -30.33
N GLN A 441 -3.40 22.54 -29.73
CA GLN A 441 -4.01 21.61 -28.80
C GLN A 441 -4.02 22.21 -27.39
N GLN A 442 -5.20 22.67 -26.99
CA GLN A 442 -5.52 23.07 -25.63
C GLN A 442 -6.42 22.00 -25.04
N GLN A 443 -6.00 21.41 -23.93
CA GLN A 443 -6.75 20.37 -23.25
C GLN A 443 -7.13 20.85 -21.86
N LEU A 444 -8.43 20.94 -21.62
CA LEU A 444 -8.99 21.12 -20.30
C LEU A 444 -9.47 19.76 -19.78
N ASN A 445 -8.72 19.22 -18.82
CA ASN A 445 -9.02 17.98 -18.13
C ASN A 445 -9.77 18.30 -16.84
N TYR A 446 -10.91 17.66 -16.62
CA TYR A 446 -11.66 17.75 -15.37
C TYR A 446 -12.05 16.34 -14.94
N ALA A 447 -11.85 16.04 -13.66
CA ALA A 447 -12.22 14.76 -13.06
C ALA A 447 -12.86 14.99 -11.71
N LEU A 448 -14.00 14.34 -11.48
CA LEU A 448 -14.67 14.27 -10.19
C LEU A 448 -14.79 12.79 -9.82
N SER A 449 -14.20 12.41 -8.70
CA SER A 449 -14.23 11.03 -8.20
C SER A 449 -14.65 11.03 -6.74
N GLY A 450 -15.44 10.06 -6.34
CA GLY A 450 -15.91 9.95 -4.96
C GLY A 450 -16.61 8.62 -4.75
N SER A 451 -17.28 8.49 -3.63
CA SER A 451 -17.99 7.27 -3.27
C SER A 451 -19.34 7.54 -2.65
N LEU A 452 -20.20 6.54 -2.78
CA LEU A 452 -21.52 6.48 -2.16
C LEU A 452 -21.61 5.15 -1.44
N VAL A 453 -21.76 5.20 -0.13
CA VAL A 453 -21.90 4.02 0.73
C VAL A 453 -23.31 3.99 1.29
N ALA A 454 -24.07 2.96 0.93
CA ALA A 454 -25.37 2.68 1.53
C ALA A 454 -25.18 1.70 2.71
N HIS A 455 -25.65 2.09 3.89
CA HIS A 455 -25.56 1.31 5.12
C HIS A 455 -26.87 1.43 5.93
N SER A 456 -26.97 0.71 7.05
CA SER A 456 -28.19 0.66 7.88
C SER A 456 -28.66 2.02 8.41
N GLN A 457 -27.76 3.00 8.49
CA GLN A 457 -28.05 4.35 8.98
C GLN A 457 -28.22 5.39 7.85
N GLY A 458 -28.28 4.95 6.59
CA GLY A 458 -28.54 5.81 5.43
C GLY A 458 -27.44 5.75 4.36
N ILE A 459 -27.20 6.89 3.71
CA ILE A 459 -26.22 7.02 2.63
C ILE A 459 -25.16 8.04 3.05
N THR A 460 -23.91 7.64 3.00
CA THR A 460 -22.76 8.52 3.27
C THR A 460 -21.92 8.66 2.00
N LEU A 461 -21.63 9.90 1.64
CA LEU A 461 -20.72 10.24 0.55
C LEU A 461 -19.30 10.38 1.09
N GLY A 462 -18.30 10.09 0.26
CA GLY A 462 -16.90 10.18 0.67
C GLY A 462 -15.93 10.25 -0.49
N GLN A 463 -14.65 10.29 -0.16
CA GLN A 463 -13.55 10.17 -1.13
C GLN A 463 -13.59 8.82 -1.85
N SER A 464 -12.80 8.68 -2.92
CA SER A 464 -12.70 7.43 -3.69
C SER A 464 -12.27 6.27 -2.78
N LEU A 465 -13.02 5.16 -2.81
CA LEU A 465 -12.77 4.01 -1.94
C LEU A 465 -11.64 3.13 -2.48
N GLY A 466 -10.75 2.71 -1.58
CA GLY A 466 -9.91 1.55 -1.80
C GLY A 466 -10.67 0.25 -1.58
N GLU A 467 -9.94 -0.87 -1.57
CA GLU A 467 -10.52 -2.21 -1.42
C GLU A 467 -11.16 -2.47 -0.06
N THR A 468 -10.56 -1.95 1.03
CA THR A 468 -11.07 -2.14 2.40
C THR A 468 -11.26 -0.77 3.04
N ASN A 469 -12.41 -0.56 3.68
CA ASN A 469 -12.85 0.75 4.15
C ASN A 469 -13.40 0.69 5.57
N VAL A 470 -13.47 1.84 6.23
CA VAL A 470 -14.09 1.96 7.55
C VAL A 470 -15.16 3.05 7.51
N LEU A 471 -16.39 2.69 7.90
CA LEU A 471 -17.48 3.63 8.11
C LEU A 471 -17.39 4.16 9.54
N ILE A 472 -17.13 5.45 9.68
CA ILE A 472 -17.23 6.15 10.96
C ILE A 472 -18.69 6.52 11.19
N ALA A 473 -19.22 6.16 12.35
CA ALA A 473 -20.52 6.60 12.84
C ALA A 473 -20.33 7.33 14.17
N ALA A 474 -20.47 8.65 14.13
CA ALA A 474 -20.37 9.52 15.30
C ALA A 474 -21.58 10.47 15.39
N PRO A 475 -22.82 9.96 15.57
CA PRO A 475 -24.02 10.79 15.51
C PRO A 475 -23.96 11.98 16.48
N GLY A 476 -24.04 13.20 15.94
CA GLY A 476 -23.92 14.44 16.73
C GLY A 476 -22.53 15.11 16.66
N ALA A 477 -21.50 14.41 16.21
CA ALA A 477 -20.18 14.99 15.93
C ALA A 477 -20.06 15.36 14.44
N GLU A 478 -20.70 16.45 14.02
CA GLU A 478 -20.61 16.95 12.64
C GLU A 478 -19.29 17.69 12.36
N ASN A 479 -18.87 17.73 11.09
CA ASN A 479 -17.70 18.47 10.59
C ASN A 479 -16.40 18.21 11.40
N THR A 480 -16.30 17.02 11.98
CA THR A 480 -15.19 16.61 12.85
C THR A 480 -14.14 15.92 11.98
N ARG A 481 -12.90 16.40 12.06
CA ARG A 481 -11.76 15.85 11.31
C ARG A 481 -11.44 14.43 11.77
N VAL A 482 -11.08 13.59 10.80
CA VAL A 482 -10.50 12.28 11.07
C VAL A 482 -8.98 12.42 11.12
N ALA A 483 -8.35 11.92 12.19
CA ALA A 483 -6.90 11.99 12.34
C ALA A 483 -6.19 11.21 11.23
N ASN A 484 -5.00 11.67 10.83
CA ASN A 484 -4.16 11.06 9.81
C ASN A 484 -4.84 10.88 8.43
N SER A 485 -5.92 11.63 8.16
CA SER A 485 -6.67 11.56 6.89
C SER A 485 -6.87 12.96 6.31
N THR A 486 -6.19 13.27 5.21
CA THR A 486 -6.26 14.58 4.55
C THR A 486 -7.65 14.88 4.00
N GLY A 487 -8.23 16.02 4.42
CA GLY A 487 -9.52 16.52 3.91
C GLY A 487 -10.75 15.73 4.39
N LEU A 488 -10.59 14.71 5.23
CA LEU A 488 -11.69 13.84 5.66
C LEU A 488 -12.35 14.38 6.94
N LYS A 489 -13.67 14.59 6.87
CA LYS A 489 -14.50 15.05 8.00
C LYS A 489 -15.80 14.27 8.06
N THR A 490 -16.44 14.27 9.21
CA THR A 490 -17.82 13.79 9.34
C THR A 490 -18.81 14.70 8.63
N ASP A 491 -19.83 14.10 8.01
CA ASP A 491 -20.95 14.78 7.39
C ASP A 491 -21.84 15.47 8.44
N TRP A 492 -22.90 16.13 7.99
CA TRP A 492 -23.86 16.81 8.85
C TRP A 492 -24.62 15.89 9.82
N ARG A 493 -24.57 14.56 9.61
CA ARG A 493 -25.15 13.55 10.50
C ARG A 493 -24.11 12.93 11.44
N GLY A 494 -22.82 13.23 11.25
CA GLY A 494 -21.73 12.63 12.01
C GLY A 494 -21.13 11.36 11.37
N TYR A 495 -21.33 11.14 10.09
CA TYR A 495 -20.83 9.95 9.37
C TYR A 495 -19.77 10.31 8.34
N THR A 496 -18.77 9.44 8.16
CA THR A 496 -17.82 9.55 7.06
C THR A 496 -17.21 8.18 6.75
N VAL A 497 -16.55 8.05 5.60
CA VAL A 497 -15.93 6.80 5.19
C VAL A 497 -14.43 7.02 5.02
N VAL A 498 -13.64 6.28 5.80
CA VAL A 498 -12.19 6.22 5.64
C VAL A 498 -11.91 5.36 4.40
N PRO A 499 -11.29 5.92 3.34
CA PRO A 499 -11.19 5.25 2.05
C PRO A 499 -10.18 4.08 2.05
N TYR A 500 -9.22 4.07 2.98
CA TYR A 500 -8.19 3.03 3.04
C TYR A 500 -8.03 2.48 4.46
N ALA A 501 -8.14 1.17 4.59
CA ALA A 501 -7.78 0.43 5.79
C ALA A 501 -6.97 -0.81 5.45
N THR A 502 -6.05 -1.17 6.32
CA THR A 502 -5.20 -2.35 6.15
C THR A 502 -5.96 -3.62 6.58
N SER A 503 -6.13 -4.57 5.65
CA SER A 503 -6.85 -5.81 5.91
C SER A 503 -6.08 -6.73 6.88
N TYR A 504 -6.82 -7.43 7.74
CA TYR A 504 -6.31 -8.35 8.78
C TYR A 504 -5.32 -7.70 9.76
N ARG A 505 -5.44 -6.38 9.96
CA ARG A 505 -4.62 -5.59 10.86
C ARG A 505 -5.49 -4.69 11.72
N GLU A 506 -4.95 -4.30 12.86
CA GLU A 506 -5.57 -3.30 13.71
C GLU A 506 -5.40 -1.92 13.08
N ASN A 507 -6.52 -1.28 12.77
CA ASN A 507 -6.55 0.06 12.22
C ASN A 507 -7.06 1.00 13.32
N ARG A 508 -6.20 1.93 13.73
CA ARG A 508 -6.55 2.96 14.72
C ARG A 508 -7.29 4.10 14.03
N ILE A 509 -8.58 4.20 14.32
CA ILE A 509 -9.47 5.25 13.81
C ILE A 509 -9.65 6.28 14.92
N ALA A 510 -9.35 7.54 14.63
CA ALA A 510 -9.45 8.59 15.63
C ALA A 510 -10.11 9.84 15.07
N LEU A 511 -10.97 10.46 15.88
CA LEU A 511 -11.54 11.77 15.61
C LEU A 511 -10.71 12.84 16.33
N ASP A 512 -10.44 13.93 15.61
CA ASP A 512 -9.72 15.07 16.17
C ASP A 512 -10.63 15.87 17.11
N ALA A 513 -10.45 15.67 18.41
CA ALA A 513 -11.22 16.37 19.44
C ALA A 513 -11.10 17.90 19.36
N ALA A 514 -10.02 18.46 18.78
CA ALA A 514 -9.87 19.90 18.60
C ALA A 514 -10.77 20.46 17.48
N SER A 515 -11.30 19.60 16.61
CA SER A 515 -12.24 19.97 15.55
C SER A 515 -13.71 19.84 15.95
N LEU A 516 -14.01 19.27 17.12
CA LEU A 516 -15.37 19.15 17.63
C LEU A 516 -15.98 20.52 17.88
N LYS A 517 -17.31 20.60 17.72
CA LYS A 517 -18.07 21.74 18.24
C LYS A 517 -17.89 21.85 19.76
N ARG A 518 -17.97 23.07 20.27
CA ARG A 518 -17.77 23.36 21.71
C ARG A 518 -18.74 22.62 22.63
N ASN A 519 -19.96 22.38 22.14
CA ASN A 519 -21.03 21.67 22.83
C ASN A 519 -21.11 20.18 22.44
N VAL A 520 -20.02 19.59 21.99
CA VAL A 520 -19.95 18.16 21.69
C VAL A 520 -18.75 17.59 22.41
N ASP A 521 -18.93 16.42 23.00
CA ASP A 521 -17.85 15.64 23.58
C ASP A 521 -17.92 14.20 23.07
N LEU A 522 -16.78 13.51 23.08
CA LEU A 522 -16.70 12.10 22.69
C LEU A 522 -16.34 11.28 23.92
N GLU A 523 -17.07 10.18 24.17
CA GLU A 523 -16.71 9.24 25.22
C GLU A 523 -15.33 8.61 24.95
N ASN A 524 -15.12 8.19 23.70
CA ASN A 524 -13.84 7.71 23.19
C ASN A 524 -13.52 8.43 21.89
N ALA A 525 -12.37 9.10 21.82
CA ALA A 525 -11.90 9.75 20.58
C ALA A 525 -11.14 8.78 19.64
N VAL A 526 -10.93 7.54 20.07
CA VAL A 526 -10.14 6.52 19.35
C VAL A 526 -10.84 5.17 19.44
N VAL A 527 -10.96 4.50 18.30
CA VAL A 527 -11.54 3.17 18.15
C VAL A 527 -10.62 2.34 17.26
N ASN A 528 -10.40 1.08 17.61
CA ASN A 528 -9.59 0.16 16.81
C ASN A 528 -10.49 -0.87 16.11
N VAL A 529 -10.24 -1.11 14.82
CA VAL A 529 -11.00 -2.07 14.02
C VAL A 529 -10.07 -3.01 13.25
N VAL A 530 -10.50 -4.26 13.04
CA VAL A 530 -9.74 -5.28 12.29
C VAL A 530 -10.56 -5.78 11.11
N PRO A 531 -10.51 -5.11 9.94
CA PRO A 531 -11.31 -5.48 8.78
C PRO A 531 -10.70 -6.66 8.03
N THR A 532 -11.53 -7.55 7.48
CA THR A 532 -11.09 -8.49 6.44
C THR A 532 -10.93 -7.77 5.10
N LYS A 533 -10.27 -8.40 4.13
CA LYS A 533 -10.13 -7.83 2.78
C LYS A 533 -11.51 -7.63 2.14
N GLY A 534 -11.74 -6.47 1.52
CA GLY A 534 -13.03 -6.12 0.93
C GLY A 534 -14.11 -5.66 1.92
N ALA A 535 -13.80 -5.59 3.23
CA ALA A 535 -14.80 -5.25 4.24
C ALA A 535 -15.03 -3.74 4.37
N LEU A 536 -16.28 -3.38 4.63
CA LEU A 536 -16.67 -2.09 5.18
C LEU A 536 -17.01 -2.29 6.66
N VAL A 537 -16.11 -1.91 7.55
CA VAL A 537 -16.30 -2.10 9.00
C VAL A 537 -16.80 -0.83 9.65
N LEU A 538 -17.71 -0.95 10.61
CA LEU A 538 -18.23 0.17 11.40
C LEU A 538 -17.27 0.52 12.54
N ALA A 539 -16.88 1.78 12.64
CA ALA A 539 -16.22 2.38 13.80
C ALA A 539 -17.21 3.35 14.46
N GLU A 540 -17.76 2.94 15.60
CA GLU A 540 -18.79 3.68 16.32
C GLU A 540 -18.17 4.58 17.40
N PHE A 541 -18.55 5.85 17.40
CA PHE A 541 -18.11 6.86 18.36
C PHE A 541 -19.34 7.43 19.08
N ASN A 542 -19.37 7.28 20.39
CA ASN A 542 -20.43 7.85 21.21
C ASN A 542 -20.16 9.35 21.41
N ALA A 543 -20.89 10.18 20.67
CA ALA A 543 -20.84 11.63 20.79
C ALA A 543 -22.00 12.15 21.65
N HIS A 544 -21.67 12.99 22.62
CA HIS A 544 -22.61 13.64 23.51
C HIS A 544 -22.77 15.11 23.09
N ALA A 545 -23.79 15.37 22.25
CA ALA A 545 -24.14 16.71 21.82
C ALA A 545 -25.03 17.41 22.86
N GLY A 546 -24.58 18.53 23.40
CA GLY A 546 -25.25 19.29 24.45
C GLY A 546 -24.24 20.04 25.34
N ALA A 547 -24.72 20.63 26.43
CA ALA A 547 -23.85 21.41 27.30
C ALA A 547 -22.80 20.53 27.98
N ARG A 548 -21.58 21.08 28.11
CA ARG A 548 -20.49 20.50 28.89
C ARG A 548 -20.41 21.25 30.21
N VAL A 549 -20.67 20.57 31.31
CA VAL A 549 -20.77 21.20 32.62
C VAL A 549 -19.82 20.53 33.60
N LEU A 550 -19.10 21.35 34.35
CA LEU A 550 -18.34 20.96 35.53
C LEU A 550 -19.05 21.52 36.76
N MET A 551 -19.68 20.65 37.53
CA MET A 551 -20.47 21.02 38.71
C MET A 551 -19.69 20.74 39.99
N LYS A 552 -19.57 21.69 40.92
CA LYS A 552 -19.20 21.36 42.30
C LYS A 552 -20.43 20.87 43.04
N THR A 553 -20.39 19.63 43.50
CA THR A 553 -21.56 18.95 44.08
C THR A 553 -21.49 18.90 45.59
N SER A 554 -22.59 19.21 46.26
CA SER A 554 -22.68 19.14 47.72
C SER A 554 -24.05 18.64 48.21
N LYS A 555 -24.05 17.90 49.32
CA LYS A 555 -25.25 17.49 50.06
C LYS A 555 -25.13 18.03 51.48
N GLN A 556 -26.08 18.87 51.91
CA GLN A 556 -26.07 19.53 53.23
C GLN A 556 -24.77 20.32 53.51
N GLY A 557 -24.15 20.91 52.48
CA GLY A 557 -22.91 21.69 52.59
C GLY A 557 -21.63 20.86 52.62
N ILE A 558 -21.71 19.54 52.49
CA ILE A 558 -20.56 18.62 52.41
C ILE A 558 -20.42 18.14 50.96
N SER A 559 -19.20 18.19 50.41
CA SER A 559 -18.94 17.67 49.06
C SER A 559 -19.31 16.20 48.93
N LEU A 560 -19.85 15.81 47.77
CA LEU A 560 -20.13 14.40 47.51
C LEU A 560 -18.83 13.59 47.43
N ARG A 561 -18.93 12.30 47.77
CA ARG A 561 -17.77 11.42 47.89
C ARG A 561 -17.22 11.05 46.50
N PHE A 562 -15.90 10.90 46.44
CA PHE A 562 -15.20 10.32 45.30
C PHE A 562 -15.82 8.98 44.87
N GLY A 563 -15.97 8.78 43.56
CA GLY A 563 -16.47 7.54 42.98
C GLY A 563 -18.00 7.40 42.98
N ALA A 564 -18.74 8.41 43.47
CA ALA A 564 -20.19 8.44 43.31
C ALA A 564 -20.55 8.56 41.81
N ILE A 565 -21.51 7.74 41.37
CA ILE A 565 -21.95 7.68 39.97
C ILE A 565 -23.13 8.61 39.78
N ALA A 566 -23.02 9.54 38.84
CA ALA A 566 -24.08 10.44 38.44
C ALA A 566 -24.66 10.02 37.09
N THR A 567 -25.97 9.93 36.96
CA THR A 567 -26.67 9.54 35.73
C THR A 567 -27.74 10.56 35.39
N LEU A 568 -27.82 10.99 34.14
CA LEU A 568 -28.91 11.85 33.68
C LEU A 568 -30.23 11.07 33.61
N ASP A 569 -31.27 11.57 34.24
CA ASP A 569 -32.58 10.92 34.24
C ASP A 569 -33.15 10.85 32.81
N GLY A 570 -33.62 9.66 32.41
CA GLY A 570 -34.15 9.41 31.06
C GLY A 570 -33.10 9.04 30.00
N VAL A 571 -31.79 9.20 30.28
CA VAL A 571 -30.70 8.81 29.36
C VAL A 571 -29.61 8.07 30.14
N GLN A 572 -29.79 6.76 30.33
CA GLN A 572 -28.87 5.94 31.15
C GLN A 572 -27.43 5.91 30.62
N THR A 573 -27.22 6.14 29.31
CA THR A 573 -25.89 6.17 28.69
C THR A 573 -25.11 7.46 28.99
N ASN A 574 -25.75 8.50 29.52
CA ASN A 574 -25.06 9.73 29.90
C ASN A 574 -24.79 9.74 31.41
N SER A 575 -23.58 9.30 31.77
CA SER A 575 -23.13 9.17 33.15
C SER A 575 -21.78 9.85 33.39
N GLY A 576 -21.56 10.33 34.60
CA GLY A 576 -20.28 10.86 35.07
C GLY A 576 -19.92 10.31 36.45
N ILE A 577 -18.67 10.53 36.85
CA ILE A 577 -18.14 10.10 38.15
C ILE A 577 -17.69 11.35 38.90
N ILE A 578 -18.00 11.40 40.20
CA ILE A 578 -17.54 12.48 41.07
C ILE A 578 -16.08 12.27 41.45
N ASP A 579 -15.27 13.31 41.24
CA ASP A 579 -13.85 13.33 41.57
C ASP A 579 -13.58 13.60 43.06
N ASP A 580 -12.31 13.75 43.43
CA ASP A 580 -11.85 13.92 44.81
C ASP A 580 -12.13 15.32 45.38
N ASP A 581 -12.34 16.33 44.53
CA ASP A 581 -12.79 17.68 44.91
C ASP A 581 -14.33 17.78 44.99
N GLY A 582 -15.05 16.66 44.78
CA GLY A 582 -16.50 16.63 44.72
C GLY A 582 -17.06 17.28 43.45
N SER A 583 -16.24 17.38 42.40
CA SER A 583 -16.64 17.91 41.10
C SER A 583 -17.16 16.79 40.20
N LEU A 584 -18.20 17.11 39.43
CA LEU A 584 -18.83 16.23 38.45
C LEU A 584 -18.70 16.86 37.07
N TYR A 585 -18.03 16.17 36.15
CA TYR A 585 -18.05 16.51 34.74
C TYR A 585 -19.10 15.69 34.00
N MET A 586 -19.97 16.35 33.24
CA MET A 586 -20.91 15.70 32.32
C MET A 586 -21.01 16.49 31.02
N ALA A 587 -21.11 15.77 29.91
CA ALA A 587 -21.31 16.33 28.57
C ALA A 587 -22.67 15.94 28.00
N GLY A 588 -23.12 16.60 26.94
CA GLY A 588 -24.40 16.29 26.31
C GLY A 588 -25.62 16.61 27.17
N LEU A 589 -25.51 17.53 28.12
CA LEU A 589 -26.63 17.89 28.98
C LEU A 589 -27.65 18.75 28.22
N PRO A 590 -28.97 18.44 28.29
CA PRO A 590 -30.02 19.32 27.79
C PRO A 590 -30.10 20.62 28.60
N ALA A 591 -30.85 21.61 28.12
CA ALA A 591 -31.00 22.92 28.80
C ALA A 591 -31.55 22.82 30.23
N LYS A 592 -32.34 21.80 30.54
CA LYS A 592 -32.85 21.51 31.89
C LYS A 592 -32.93 20.01 32.10
N GLY A 593 -32.65 19.54 33.31
CA GLY A 593 -32.69 18.13 33.62
C GLY A 593 -32.47 17.83 35.09
N THR A 594 -32.60 16.55 35.42
CA THR A 594 -32.32 16.01 36.75
C THR A 594 -31.26 14.93 36.63
N ILE A 595 -30.25 14.98 37.49
CA ILE A 595 -29.15 14.03 37.56
C ILE A 595 -29.29 13.28 38.88
N THR A 596 -29.43 11.97 38.79
CA THR A 596 -29.45 11.09 39.96
C THR A 596 -28.01 10.69 40.30
N VAL A 597 -27.57 10.96 41.52
CA VAL A 597 -26.25 10.59 42.03
C VAL A 597 -26.40 9.46 43.05
N ARG A 598 -25.60 8.41 42.91
CA ARG A 598 -25.64 7.22 43.76
C ARG A 598 -24.24 6.77 44.16
N TRP A 599 -24.03 6.55 45.46
CA TRP A 599 -22.80 5.96 46.02
C TRP A 599 -23.05 4.71 46.89
N GLY A 600 -24.28 4.21 46.90
CA GLY A 600 -24.69 2.96 47.52
C GLY A 600 -26.18 2.70 47.31
N GLU A 601 -26.69 1.61 47.85
CA GLU A 601 -28.07 1.15 47.60
C GLU A 601 -29.10 1.70 48.61
N ALA A 602 -28.65 2.31 49.71
CA ALA A 602 -29.56 2.84 50.72
C ALA A 602 -30.20 4.17 50.26
N PRO A 603 -31.44 4.51 50.70
CA PRO A 603 -32.12 5.74 50.26
C PRO A 603 -31.38 7.03 50.61
N ASP A 604 -30.57 7.04 51.66
CA ASP A 604 -29.72 8.17 52.06
C ASP A 604 -28.44 8.30 51.19
N GLN A 605 -28.13 7.27 50.40
CA GLN A 605 -26.98 7.16 49.51
C GLN A 605 -27.30 7.49 48.04
N ILE A 606 -28.52 7.97 47.80
CA ILE A 606 -29.01 8.50 46.54
C ILE A 606 -29.37 9.98 46.77
N CYS A 607 -29.12 10.84 45.79
CA CYS A 607 -29.60 12.21 45.79
C CYS A 607 -29.82 12.73 44.36
N HIS A 608 -30.61 13.78 44.22
CA HIS A 608 -30.97 14.34 42.93
C HIS A 608 -30.48 15.79 42.78
N ILE A 609 -29.84 16.08 41.66
CA ILE A 609 -29.40 17.42 41.25
C ILE A 609 -30.33 17.89 40.13
N SER A 610 -31.03 19.00 40.34
CA SER A 610 -31.79 19.66 39.26
C SER A 610 -31.02 20.88 38.77
N TYR A 611 -30.93 21.04 37.45
CA TYR A 611 -30.15 22.12 36.84
C TYR A 611 -30.91 22.78 35.67
N GLU A 612 -30.58 24.04 35.40
CA GLU A 612 -31.11 24.83 34.29
C GLU A 612 -29.99 25.68 33.69
N LEU A 613 -29.81 25.61 32.37
CA LEU A 613 -28.74 26.22 31.61
C LEU A 613 -29.31 27.25 30.64
N THR A 614 -28.64 28.40 30.56
CA THR A 614 -28.88 29.40 29.52
C THR A 614 -28.27 28.98 28.19
N GLU A 615 -28.75 29.54 27.07
CA GLU A 615 -28.17 29.26 25.74
C GLU A 615 -26.67 29.59 25.66
N GLN A 616 -26.23 30.64 26.37
CA GLN A 616 -24.82 31.02 26.41
C GLN A 616 -23.96 29.97 27.13
N GLN A 617 -24.49 29.35 28.18
CA GLN A 617 -23.83 28.27 28.90
C GLN A 617 -23.76 26.99 28.05
N ILE A 618 -24.82 26.66 27.31
CA ILE A 618 -24.85 25.49 26.42
C ILE A 618 -23.78 25.59 25.32
N ASN A 619 -23.55 26.79 24.78
CA ASN A 619 -22.59 27.03 23.70
C ASN A 619 -21.15 27.33 24.18
N SER A 620 -20.95 27.43 25.49
CA SER A 620 -19.61 27.60 26.07
C SER A 620 -18.79 26.30 25.97
N ALA A 621 -17.46 26.40 26.02
CA ALA A 621 -16.61 25.21 25.97
C ALA A 621 -16.80 24.31 27.20
N ILE A 622 -16.86 24.91 28.40
CA ILE A 622 -17.22 24.24 29.66
C ILE A 622 -17.93 25.29 30.54
N THR A 623 -19.14 25.00 31.01
CA THR A 623 -19.81 25.79 32.03
C THR A 623 -19.44 25.27 33.41
N ARG A 624 -19.06 26.17 34.32
CA ARG A 624 -18.83 25.83 35.73
C ARG A 624 -20.01 26.31 36.58
N MET A 625 -20.49 25.48 37.50
CA MET A 625 -21.55 25.85 38.44
C MET A 625 -21.48 25.05 39.74
N ASP A 626 -22.23 25.51 40.74
CA ASP A 626 -22.47 24.77 41.97
C ASP A 626 -23.81 24.03 41.89
N ALA A 627 -23.84 22.79 42.38
CA ALA A 627 -25.00 21.92 42.35
C ALA A 627 -25.28 21.37 43.76
N ILE A 628 -26.50 21.65 44.26
CA ILE A 628 -26.97 21.12 45.54
C ILE A 628 -27.74 19.83 45.27
N CYS A 629 -27.26 18.73 45.84
CA CYS A 629 -27.92 17.43 45.77
C CYS A 629 -28.96 17.32 46.90
N ARG A 630 -30.21 17.02 46.55
CA ARG A 630 -31.33 16.88 47.49
C ARG A 630 -31.68 15.43 47.75
#